data_AF-A0A3C7W9D8-F1
#
_entry.id   AF-A0A3C7W9D8-F1
#
_cell.length_a   1.000
_cell.length_b   1.000
_cell.length_c   1.000
_cell.angle_alpha   90.00
_cell.angle_beta   90.00
_cell.angle_gamma   90.00
#
_symmetry.space_group_name_H-M   'P 1'
#
loop_
_entity.id
_entity.type
_entity.pdbx_description
1 polymer ?
#
loop_
_entity_poly.entity_id
_entity_poly.type
_entity_poly.pdbx_seq_one_letter_code
_entity_poly.pdbx_strand_id
1 'polypeptide(L)'
;MAGLFAIAGAAFLLERTRIGGHLTGAVIAILGAIAAANLGLMPHAAPAYDFVFTYLVPVLIPLFLFQADLRRLFRECARLTVAFLVAALGTVAGVTVAALLLDLGSLGEAAGLAPALREPAVAGLFTSTYVGGSVNYAALGELTGLNRDASFFSAATAADNLFSAVYLGFLALAPGWRWLA
;
A
#
# COMPACT_ATOMS: atom_id res chain seq x y z
N MET A 1 15.01 7.17 -11.06
CA MET A 1 13.99 8.20 -11.35
C MET A 1 13.36 8.03 -12.73
N ALA A 2 14.12 7.99 -13.83
CA ALA A 2 13.54 7.87 -15.18
C ALA A 2 12.59 6.66 -15.34
N GLY A 3 12.95 5.48 -14.83
CA GLY A 3 12.07 4.30 -14.86
C GLY A 3 10.74 4.50 -14.13
N LEU A 4 10.75 5.14 -12.95
CA LEU A 4 9.53 5.46 -12.19
C LEU A 4 8.61 6.39 -12.99
N PHE A 5 9.18 7.45 -13.59
CA PHE A 5 8.41 8.39 -14.42
C PHE A 5 7.89 7.75 -15.71
N ALA A 6 8.67 6.86 -16.33
CA ALA A 6 8.25 6.13 -17.52
C ALA A 6 7.06 5.22 -17.21
N ILE A 7 7.10 4.49 -16.10
CA ILE A 7 6.00 3.61 -15.67
C ILE A 7 4.77 4.44 -15.29
N ALA A 8 4.93 5.51 -14.51
CA ALA A 8 3.83 6.39 -14.15
C ALA A 8 3.17 7.03 -15.39
N GLY A 9 3.98 7.51 -16.34
CA GLY A 9 3.50 8.07 -17.60
C GLY A 9 2.78 7.04 -18.46
N ALA A 10 3.35 5.84 -18.60
CA ALA A 10 2.72 4.73 -19.33
C ALA A 10 1.39 4.33 -18.67
N ALA A 11 1.33 4.23 -17.34
CA ALA A 11 0.13 3.89 -16.61
C ALA A 11 -1.00 4.92 -16.83
N PHE A 12 -0.67 6.21 -16.79
CA PHE A 12 -1.63 7.29 -17.05
C PHE A 12 -2.15 7.30 -18.50
N LEU A 13 -1.29 6.94 -19.46
CA LEU A 13 -1.68 6.76 -20.86
C LEU A 13 -2.57 5.53 -21.06
N LEU A 14 -2.19 4.41 -20.44
CA LEU A 14 -2.90 3.14 -20.56
C LEU A 14 -4.27 3.19 -19.90
N GLU A 15 -4.43 3.88 -18.78
CA GLU A 15 -5.72 4.08 -18.11
C GLU A 15 -6.78 4.72 -19.03
N ARG A 16 -6.37 5.54 -20.01
CA ARG A 16 -7.30 6.14 -20.99
C ARG A 16 -7.77 5.18 -22.08
N THR A 17 -7.23 3.97 -22.16
CA THR A 17 -7.63 2.98 -23.16
C THR A 17 -8.88 2.20 -22.72
N ARG A 18 -9.54 1.51 -23.64
CA ARG A 18 -10.77 0.74 -23.34
C ARG A 18 -10.56 -0.36 -22.29
N ILE A 19 -9.37 -0.99 -22.28
CA ILE A 19 -9.02 -2.06 -21.36
C ILE A 19 -8.44 -1.46 -20.07
N GLY A 20 -7.57 -0.46 -20.19
CA GLY A 20 -7.03 0.24 -19.03
C GLY A 20 -8.08 1.05 -18.26
N GLY A 21 -9.19 1.46 -18.87
CA GLY A 21 -10.30 2.09 -18.13
C GLY A 21 -10.95 1.15 -17.10
N HIS A 22 -10.76 -0.17 -17.24
CA HIS A 22 -11.20 -1.17 -16.26
C HIS A 22 -10.17 -1.41 -15.14
N LEU A 23 -8.92 -0.98 -15.32
CA LEU A 23 -7.81 -1.14 -14.38
C LEU A 23 -7.29 0.25 -14.02
N THR A 24 -7.52 0.73 -12.79
CA THR A 24 -7.07 2.08 -12.40
C THR A 24 -5.58 2.30 -12.72
N GLY A 25 -5.19 3.53 -13.03
CA GLY A 25 -3.80 3.86 -13.39
C GLY A 25 -2.80 3.40 -12.32
N ALA A 26 -3.22 3.39 -11.04
CA ALA A 26 -2.43 2.84 -9.94
C ALA A 26 -2.13 1.34 -10.10
N VAL A 27 -3.14 0.53 -10.46
CA VAL A 27 -2.96 -0.92 -10.68
C VAL A 27 -2.01 -1.17 -11.84
N ILE A 28 -2.15 -0.42 -12.95
CA ILE A 28 -1.27 -0.54 -14.11
C ILE A 28 0.17 -0.18 -13.74
N ALA A 29 0.37 0.88 -12.96
CA ALA A 29 1.70 1.29 -12.49
C ALA A 29 2.34 0.23 -11.59
N ILE A 30 1.59 -0.33 -10.63
CA ILE A 30 2.10 -1.37 -9.72
C ILE A 30 2.50 -2.62 -10.50
N LEU A 31 1.61 -3.15 -11.34
CA LEU A 31 1.89 -4.35 -12.14
C LEU A 31 3.03 -4.12 -13.13
N GLY A 32 3.09 -2.93 -13.74
CA GLY A 32 4.18 -2.53 -14.63
C GLY A 32 5.53 -2.46 -13.92
N ALA A 33 5.57 -1.92 -12.70
CA ALA A 33 6.78 -1.87 -11.88
C ALA A 33 7.24 -3.27 -11.45
N ILE A 34 6.31 -4.14 -11.04
CA ILE A 34 6.62 -5.53 -10.70
C ILE A 34 7.18 -6.27 -11.92
N ALA A 35 6.54 -6.16 -13.08
CA ALA A 35 7.01 -6.80 -14.32
C ALA A 35 8.39 -6.26 -14.73
N ALA A 36 8.60 -4.94 -14.70
CA ALA A 36 9.88 -4.33 -15.05
C ALA A 36 11.02 -4.76 -14.10
N ALA A 37 10.75 -4.88 -12.80
CA ALA A 37 11.74 -5.37 -11.83
C ALA A 37 12.09 -6.85 -12.09
N ASN A 38 11.09 -7.71 -12.30
CA ASN A 38 11.31 -9.14 -12.55
C ASN A 38 12.00 -9.43 -13.90
N LEU A 39 11.77 -8.59 -14.92
CA LEU A 39 12.46 -8.68 -16.21
C LEU A 39 13.89 -8.10 -16.18
N GLY A 40 14.36 -7.61 -15.03
CA GLY A 40 15.68 -7.01 -14.87
C GLY A 40 15.82 -5.60 -15.48
N LEU A 41 14.71 -4.97 -15.88
CA LEU A 41 14.68 -3.61 -16.42
C LEU A 41 14.81 -2.55 -15.32
N MET A 42 14.39 -2.88 -14.10
CA MET A 42 14.53 -2.02 -12.93
C MET A 42 15.31 -2.72 -11.81
N PRO A 43 16.27 -2.03 -11.18
CA PRO A 43 16.95 -2.56 -10.01
C PRO A 43 15.99 -2.63 -8.82
N HIS A 44 16.16 -3.64 -7.97
CA HIS A 44 15.40 -3.79 -6.73
C HIS A 44 15.78 -2.75 -5.66
N ALA A 45 16.98 -2.17 -5.75
CA ALA A 45 17.42 -1.09 -4.88
C ALA A 45 18.03 0.05 -5.72
N ALA A 46 17.62 1.29 -5.44
CA ALA A 46 18.19 2.48 -6.06
C ALA A 46 18.01 3.70 -5.14
N PRO A 47 18.97 4.64 -5.10
CA PRO A 47 18.84 5.89 -4.32
C PRO A 47 17.61 6.74 -4.70
N ALA A 48 17.11 6.54 -5.92
CA ALA A 48 15.88 7.14 -6.40
C ALA A 48 14.65 6.73 -5.58
N TYR A 49 14.62 5.50 -5.05
CA TYR A 49 13.50 5.02 -4.24
C TYR A 49 13.53 5.66 -2.86
N ASP A 50 14.72 5.76 -2.25
CA ASP A 50 14.92 6.46 -0.98
C ASP A 50 14.47 7.93 -1.09
N PHE A 51 14.83 8.61 -2.19
CA PHE A 51 14.37 9.98 -2.45
C PHE A 51 12.83 10.12 -2.42
N VAL A 52 12.10 9.15 -2.95
CA VAL A 52 10.63 9.17 -2.95
C VAL A 52 10.11 9.09 -1.50
N PHE A 53 10.63 8.17 -0.70
CA PHE A 53 10.18 8.00 0.69
C PHE A 53 10.66 9.13 1.62
N THR A 54 11.84 9.71 1.39
CA THR A 54 12.37 10.80 2.22
C THR A 54 11.71 12.15 1.92
N TYR A 55 11.38 12.43 0.67
CA TYR A 55 10.91 13.76 0.27
C TYR A 55 9.49 13.77 -0.30
N LEU A 56 9.15 12.88 -1.23
CA LEU A 56 7.83 12.91 -1.87
C LEU A 56 6.73 12.47 -0.90
N VAL A 57 6.89 11.31 -0.24
CA VAL A 57 5.87 10.77 0.67
C VAL A 57 5.53 11.74 1.80
N PRO A 58 6.50 12.33 2.53
CA PRO A 58 6.20 13.28 3.61
C PRO A 58 5.55 14.57 3.11
N VAL A 59 5.84 15.02 1.87
CA VAL A 59 5.23 16.20 1.26
C VAL A 59 3.80 15.92 0.76
N LEU A 60 3.50 14.69 0.35
CA LEU A 60 2.15 14.31 -0.09
C LEU A 60 1.12 14.38 1.05
N ILE A 61 1.52 14.04 2.29
CA ILE A 61 0.64 14.09 3.47
C ILE A 61 -0.01 15.48 3.65
N PRO A 62 0.76 16.58 3.82
CA PRO A 62 0.18 17.91 3.99
C PRO A 62 -0.54 18.38 2.72
N LEU A 63 -0.10 18.01 1.52
CA LEU A 63 -0.80 18.35 0.27
C LEU A 63 -2.21 17.74 0.22
N PHE A 64 -2.37 16.48 0.63
CA PHE A 64 -3.69 15.86 0.73
C PHE A 64 -4.57 16.54 1.78
N LEU A 65 -3.99 16.93 2.92
CA LEU A 65 -4.71 17.66 3.96
C LEU A 65 -5.12 19.08 3.51
N PHE A 66 -4.30 19.77 2.72
CA PHE A 66 -4.63 21.10 2.18
C PHE A 66 -5.74 21.04 1.13
N GLN A 67 -5.82 19.96 0.34
CA GLN A 67 -6.92 19.76 -0.60
C GLN A 67 -8.22 19.30 0.08
N ALA A 68 -8.13 18.72 1.27
CA ALA A 68 -9.29 18.25 2.00
C ALA A 68 -10.11 19.42 2.58
N ASP A 69 -11.32 19.63 2.05
CA ASP A 69 -12.29 20.52 2.70
C ASP A 69 -12.83 19.85 3.97
N LEU A 70 -12.23 20.20 5.11
CA LEU A 70 -12.59 19.67 6.43
C LEU A 70 -14.09 19.82 6.73
N ARG A 71 -14.73 20.93 6.36
CA ARG A 71 -16.16 21.15 6.65
C ARG A 71 -17.04 20.21 5.85
N ARG A 72 -16.70 20.03 4.57
CA ARG A 72 -17.37 19.08 3.70
C ARG A 72 -17.12 17.64 4.14
N LEU A 73 -15.87 17.32 4.51
CA LEU A 73 -15.46 16.03 5.06
C LEU A 73 -16.32 15.66 6.28
N PHE A 74 -16.45 16.53 7.28
CA PHE A 74 -17.27 16.22 8.47
C PHE A 74 -18.75 15.99 8.14
N ARG A 75 -19.30 16.66 7.12
CA ARG A 75 -20.73 16.58 6.77
C ARG A 75 -21.06 15.41 5.85
N GLU A 76 -20.21 15.15 4.86
CA GLU A 76 -20.40 14.09 3.84
C GLU A 76 -19.76 12.76 4.27
N CYS A 77 -18.62 12.80 4.98
CA CYS A 77 -17.97 11.57 5.41
C CYS A 77 -18.66 10.89 6.58
N ALA A 78 -19.51 11.55 7.38
CA ALA A 78 -20.13 10.89 8.55
C ALA A 78 -20.81 9.54 8.20
N ARG A 79 -21.47 9.45 7.03
CA ARG A 79 -22.08 8.20 6.55
C ARG A 79 -21.03 7.20 6.02
N LEU A 80 -19.98 7.68 5.35
CA LEU A 80 -18.86 6.87 4.88
C LEU A 80 -17.96 6.39 6.02
N THR A 81 -17.89 7.13 7.13
CA THR A 81 -17.12 6.80 8.32
C THR A 81 -17.60 5.49 8.93
N VAL A 82 -18.91 5.23 8.92
CA VAL A 82 -19.43 3.94 9.41
C VAL A 82 -18.95 2.79 8.53
N ALA A 83 -19.05 2.93 7.21
CA ALA A 83 -18.55 1.90 6.28
C ALA A 83 -17.03 1.70 6.41
N PHE A 84 -16.28 2.79 6.57
CA PHE A 84 -14.84 2.77 6.83
C PHE A 84 -14.50 2.07 8.15
N LEU A 85 -15.23 2.36 9.24
CA LEU A 85 -15.00 1.71 10.54
C LEU A 85 -15.27 0.21 10.45
N VAL A 86 -16.32 -0.20 9.74
CA VAL A 86 -16.61 -1.63 9.51
C VAL A 86 -15.48 -2.28 8.69
N ALA A 87 -14.99 -1.63 7.64
CA ALA A 87 -13.87 -2.12 6.84
C ALA A 87 -12.56 -2.18 7.65
N ALA A 88 -12.30 -1.18 8.50
CA ALA A 88 -11.15 -1.13 9.38
C ALA A 88 -11.21 -2.26 10.44
N LEU A 89 -12.37 -2.50 11.04
CA LEU A 89 -12.59 -3.64 11.94
C LEU A 89 -12.38 -4.97 11.22
N GLY A 90 -12.88 -5.12 10.00
CA GLY A 90 -12.63 -6.29 9.16
C GLY A 90 -11.14 -6.50 8.87
N THR A 91 -10.40 -5.42 8.62
CA THR A 91 -8.94 -5.45 8.42
C THR A 91 -8.22 -5.90 9.69
N VAL A 92 -8.54 -5.29 10.83
CA VAL A 92 -7.94 -5.66 12.13
C VAL A 92 -8.24 -7.12 12.46
N ALA A 93 -9.49 -7.56 12.29
CA ALA A 93 -9.88 -8.95 12.53
C ALA A 93 -9.14 -9.91 11.60
N GLY A 94 -9.08 -9.62 10.30
CA GLY A 94 -8.38 -10.45 9.31
C GLY A 94 -6.88 -10.56 9.60
N VAL A 95 -6.22 -9.45 9.91
CA VAL A 95 -4.80 -9.46 10.26
C VAL A 95 -4.55 -10.17 11.59
N THR A 96 -5.46 -10.02 12.57
CA THR A 96 -5.35 -10.74 13.85
C THR A 96 -5.46 -12.24 13.63
N VAL A 97 -6.43 -12.70 12.82
CA VAL A 97 -6.55 -14.12 12.46
C VAL A 97 -5.30 -14.60 11.72
N ALA A 98 -4.77 -13.83 10.77
CA ALA A 98 -3.55 -14.18 10.06
C ALA A 98 -2.34 -14.29 11.00
N ALA A 99 -2.18 -13.37 11.95
CA ALA A 99 -1.12 -13.41 12.94
C ALA A 99 -1.24 -14.63 13.88
N LEU A 100 -2.47 -15.02 14.25
CA LEU A 100 -2.68 -16.23 15.06
C LEU A 100 -2.42 -17.53 14.31
N LEU A 101 -2.53 -17.52 12.97
CA LEU A 101 -2.33 -18.70 12.12
C LEU A 101 -0.90 -18.84 11.58
N LEU A 102 -0.15 -17.73 11.51
CA LEU A 102 1.17 -17.67 10.90
C LEU A 102 2.21 -17.28 11.93
N ASP A 103 3.35 -17.98 11.96
CA ASP A 103 4.47 -17.59 12.81
C ASP A 103 5.21 -16.39 12.18
N LEU A 104 4.80 -15.18 12.58
CA LEU A 104 5.42 -13.92 12.16
C LEU A 104 6.67 -13.58 12.99
N GLY A 105 7.00 -14.36 14.04
CA GLY A 105 8.09 -14.06 14.96
C GLY A 105 9.49 -14.11 14.34
N SER A 106 9.63 -14.86 13.24
CA SER A 106 10.86 -14.98 12.44
C SER A 106 11.07 -13.85 11.43
N LEU A 107 10.06 -12.98 11.23
CA LEU A 107 10.11 -11.91 10.24
C LEU A 107 10.62 -10.59 10.85
N GLY A 108 11.57 -9.93 10.22
CA GLY A 108 12.12 -8.65 10.72
C GLY A 108 13.13 -8.82 11.85
N GLU A 109 13.82 -9.97 11.92
CA GLU A 109 14.86 -10.25 12.93
C GLU A 109 15.98 -9.21 12.92
N ALA A 110 16.38 -8.73 11.74
CA ALA A 110 17.47 -7.75 11.61
C ALA A 110 17.05 -6.33 12.00
N ALA A 111 15.76 -6.10 12.28
CA ALA A 111 15.26 -4.77 12.67
C ALA A 111 15.63 -4.39 14.12
N GLY A 112 16.13 -5.35 14.93
CA GLY A 112 16.56 -5.12 16.30
C GLY A 112 15.40 -4.90 17.29
N LEU A 113 14.16 -5.19 16.90
CA LEU A 113 13.01 -5.17 17.81
C LEU A 113 13.10 -6.32 18.82
N ALA A 114 12.64 -6.04 20.04
CA ALA A 114 12.41 -7.07 21.04
C ALA A 114 11.48 -8.17 20.46
N PRO A 115 11.75 -9.47 20.68
CA PRO A 115 10.97 -10.56 20.07
C PRO A 115 9.46 -10.42 20.31
N ALA A 116 9.06 -10.00 21.52
CA ALA A 116 7.66 -9.79 21.88
C ALA A 116 6.94 -8.66 21.12
N LEU A 117 7.68 -7.73 20.51
CA LEU A 117 7.12 -6.59 19.77
C LEU A 117 7.16 -6.80 18.25
N ARG A 118 7.88 -7.81 17.77
CA ARG A 118 8.14 -8.01 16.34
C ARG A 118 6.88 -8.41 15.58
N GLU A 119 6.22 -9.45 16.05
CA GLU A 119 4.97 -9.94 15.45
C GLU A 119 3.85 -8.87 15.50
N PRO A 120 3.59 -8.18 16.62
CA PRO A 120 2.67 -7.04 16.65
C PRO A 120 3.06 -5.91 15.70
N ALA A 121 4.36 -5.63 15.54
CA ALA A 121 4.83 -4.60 14.61
C ALA A 121 4.58 -4.99 13.15
N VAL A 122 4.83 -6.25 12.77
CA VAL A 122 4.54 -6.76 11.42
C VAL A 122 3.04 -6.76 11.14
N ALA A 123 2.22 -7.25 12.08
CA ALA A 123 0.76 -7.21 11.99
C ALA A 123 0.25 -5.77 11.87
N GLY A 124 0.78 -4.85 12.70
CA GLY A 124 0.48 -3.44 12.63
C GLY A 124 0.83 -2.84 11.27
N LEU A 125 2.00 -3.21 10.72
CA LEU A 125 2.50 -2.69 9.45
C LEU A 125 1.51 -2.98 8.32
N PHE A 126 1.08 -4.23 8.17
CA PHE A 126 0.04 -4.58 7.18
C PHE A 126 -1.35 -4.04 7.55
N THR A 127 -1.73 -3.97 8.82
CA THR A 127 -3.00 -3.33 9.19
C THR A 127 -3.03 -1.86 8.74
N SER A 128 -1.92 -1.15 8.91
CA SER A 128 -1.80 0.27 8.58
C SER A 128 -1.93 0.55 7.07
N THR A 129 -1.41 -0.35 6.21
CA THR A 129 -1.52 -0.20 4.74
C THR A 129 -2.97 -0.37 4.25
N TYR A 130 -3.73 -1.30 4.81
CA TYR A 130 -5.11 -1.54 4.36
C TYR A 130 -6.13 -0.58 5.00
N VAL A 131 -5.75 0.13 6.07
CA VAL A 131 -6.58 1.20 6.67
C VAL A 131 -6.27 2.58 6.07
N GLY A 132 -5.00 2.90 5.76
CA GLY A 132 -4.62 4.24 5.29
C GLY A 132 -3.51 4.29 4.22
N GLY A 133 -3.21 3.15 3.59
CA GLY A 133 -2.35 3.06 2.41
C GLY A 133 -0.85 3.04 2.70
N SER A 134 -0.08 3.13 1.61
CA SER A 134 1.39 3.07 1.61
C SER A 134 2.06 4.17 2.46
N VAL A 135 1.36 5.28 2.68
CA VAL A 135 1.83 6.37 3.55
C VAL A 135 1.82 5.94 5.02
N ASN A 136 0.73 5.31 5.48
CA ASN A 136 0.63 4.78 6.83
C ASN A 136 1.60 3.59 7.03
N TYR A 137 1.75 2.75 6.01
CA TYR A 137 2.75 1.67 5.99
C TYR A 137 4.16 2.21 6.22
N ALA A 138 4.57 3.23 5.46
CA ALA A 138 5.89 3.83 5.60
C ALA A 138 6.09 4.45 7.00
N ALA A 139 5.10 5.20 7.49
CA ALA A 139 5.14 5.82 8.81
C ALA A 139 5.27 4.79 9.93
N LEU A 140 4.52 3.68 9.86
CA LEU A 140 4.62 2.63 10.87
C LEU A 140 5.93 1.84 10.77
N GLY A 141 6.43 1.60 9.55
CA GLY A 141 7.73 0.97 9.31
C GLY A 141 8.89 1.77 9.92
N GLU A 142 8.82 3.10 9.84
CA GLU A 142 9.78 4.00 10.48
C GLU A 142 9.62 4.04 12.00
N LEU A 143 8.39 4.18 12.50
CA LEU A 143 8.08 4.27 13.93
C LEU A 143 8.46 2.98 14.69
N THR A 144 8.25 1.83 14.08
CA THR A 144 8.62 0.52 14.66
C THR A 144 10.08 0.17 14.42
N GLY A 145 10.74 0.80 13.44
CA GLY A 145 12.10 0.47 13.02
C GLY A 145 12.21 -0.76 12.13
N LEU A 146 11.09 -1.34 11.66
CA LEU A 146 11.08 -2.48 10.72
C LEU A 146 11.77 -2.16 9.40
N ASN A 147 11.79 -0.88 8.98
CA ASN A 147 12.50 -0.43 7.79
C ASN A 147 14.03 -0.63 7.85
N ARG A 148 14.60 -0.86 9.04
CA ARG A 148 16.03 -1.16 9.22
C ARG A 148 16.40 -2.55 8.70
N ASP A 149 15.46 -3.48 8.73
CA ASP A 149 15.61 -4.76 8.03
C ASP A 149 15.20 -4.56 6.56
N ALA A 150 16.14 -4.08 5.75
CA ALA A 150 15.89 -3.74 4.35
C ALA A 150 15.39 -4.96 3.53
N SER A 151 15.82 -6.17 3.88
CA SER A 151 15.39 -7.40 3.20
C SER A 151 13.92 -7.70 3.52
N PHE A 152 13.56 -7.70 4.81
CA PHE A 152 12.18 -7.86 5.23
C PHE A 152 11.29 -6.75 4.67
N PHE A 153 11.69 -5.48 4.82
CA PHE A 153 10.88 -4.34 4.42
C PHE A 153 10.65 -4.31 2.90
N SER A 154 11.67 -4.65 2.10
CA SER A 154 11.52 -4.79 0.65
C SER A 154 10.58 -5.94 0.27
N ALA A 155 10.72 -7.11 0.91
CA ALA A 155 9.86 -8.26 0.64
C ALA A 155 8.40 -7.99 1.05
N ALA A 156 8.19 -7.38 2.21
CA ALA A 156 6.88 -6.98 2.72
C ALA A 156 6.22 -5.94 1.81
N THR A 157 6.98 -4.95 1.34
CA THR A 157 6.49 -3.93 0.38
C THR A 157 6.11 -4.57 -0.96
N ALA A 158 6.89 -5.53 -1.45
CA ALA A 158 6.58 -6.24 -2.68
C ALA A 158 5.30 -7.08 -2.56
N ALA A 159 5.17 -7.82 -1.46
CA ALA A 159 3.97 -8.60 -1.15
C ALA A 159 2.74 -7.68 -1.03
N ASP A 160 2.87 -6.55 -0.33
CA ASP A 160 1.79 -5.58 -0.13
C ASP A 160 1.31 -4.97 -1.45
N ASN A 161 2.24 -4.53 -2.30
CA ASN A 161 1.90 -3.96 -3.60
C ASN A 161 1.20 -4.98 -4.51
N LEU A 162 1.66 -6.24 -4.51
CA LEU A 162 1.04 -7.30 -5.29
C LEU A 162 -0.40 -7.56 -4.82
N PHE A 163 -0.61 -7.72 -3.50
CA PHE A 163 -1.94 -7.94 -2.95
C PHE A 163 -2.85 -6.72 -3.11
N SER A 164 -2.31 -5.51 -2.97
CA SER A 164 -3.04 -4.26 -3.24
C SER A 164 -3.52 -4.19 -4.68
N ALA A 165 -2.70 -4.58 -5.65
CA ALA A 165 -3.11 -4.63 -7.06
C ALA A 165 -4.24 -5.66 -7.29
N VAL A 166 -4.15 -6.83 -6.67
CA VAL A 166 -5.21 -7.87 -6.74
C VAL A 166 -6.50 -7.37 -6.09
N TYR A 167 -6.41 -6.77 -4.90
CA TYR A 167 -7.54 -6.22 -4.15
C TYR A 167 -8.23 -5.09 -4.93
N LEU A 168 -7.46 -4.12 -5.41
CA LEU A 168 -7.98 -3.01 -6.21
C LEU A 168 -8.56 -3.49 -7.54
N GLY A 169 -7.93 -4.48 -8.18
CA GLY A 169 -8.46 -5.12 -9.38
C GLY A 169 -9.80 -5.80 -9.13
N PHE A 170 -9.93 -6.55 -8.03
CA PHE A 170 -11.19 -7.16 -7.60
C PHE A 170 -12.27 -6.10 -7.38
N LEU A 171 -11.96 -5.02 -6.65
CA LEU A 171 -12.91 -3.93 -6.41
C LEU A 171 -13.32 -3.21 -7.71
N ALA A 172 -12.41 -3.00 -8.65
CA ALA A 172 -12.71 -2.37 -9.93
C ALA A 172 -13.63 -3.24 -10.81
N LEU A 173 -13.52 -4.56 -10.70
CA LEU A 173 -14.33 -5.51 -11.46
C LEU A 173 -15.67 -5.85 -10.78
N ALA A 174 -15.76 -5.72 -9.45
CA ALA A 174 -16.94 -6.10 -8.68
C ALA A 174 -18.28 -5.43 -9.13
N PRO A 175 -18.33 -4.14 -9.51
CA PRO A 175 -19.55 -3.52 -10.04
C PRO A 175 -20.01 -4.11 -11.39
N GLY A 176 -19.11 -4.76 -12.13
CA GLY A 176 -19.41 -5.44 -13.38
C GLY A 176 -20.06 -6.82 -13.19
N TRP A 177 -20.11 -7.34 -11.96
CA TRP A 177 -20.77 -8.61 -11.65
C TRP A 177 -22.27 -8.41 -11.45
N ARG A 178 -23.05 -8.89 -12.43
CA ARG A 178 -24.53 -8.89 -12.48
C ARG A 178 -25.23 -9.53 -11.27
N TRP A 179 -24.48 -10.05 -10.30
CA TRP A 179 -24.97 -10.69 -9.08
C TRP A 179 -24.92 -9.77 -7.84
N LEU A 180 -24.19 -8.65 -7.93
CA LEU A 180 -24.03 -7.64 -6.87
C LEU A 180 -24.73 -6.29 -7.18
N ALA A 181 -25.28 -6.14 -8.39
CA ALA A 181 -26.01 -4.97 -8.88
C ALA A 181 -27.51 -5.28 -8.98
#